data_AF-R1EF91-F1
#
_entry.id   AF-R1EF91-F1
#
_cell.length_a   1.000
_cell.length_b   1.000
_cell.length_c   1.000
_cell.angle_alpha   90.00
_cell.angle_beta   90.00
_cell.angle_gamma   90.00
#
_symmetry.space_group_name_H-M   'P 1'
#
loop_
_entity.id
_entity.type
_entity.pdbx_description
1 polymer ?
#
loop_
_entity_poly.entity_id
_entity_poly.type
_entity_poly.pdbx_seq_one_letter_code
_entity_poly.pdbx_strand_id
1 'polypeptide(L)'
;VTQALDWTLEVLPARTSKAEGLRRLLEHLQINPRRVMAVGDGENDIEMMRMVGLPVAMGNAMEPLKRHVAYVTASNAEDGVAKAIREHAL
;
A
#
# COMPACT_ATOMS: atom_id res chain seq x y z
N VAL A 1 -11.85 -3.07 12.17
CA VAL A 1 -12.09 -1.62 12.02
C VAL A 1 -10.80 -1.02 11.52
N THR A 2 -10.86 -0.15 10.51
CA THR A 2 -9.67 0.50 9.93
C THR A 2 -10.03 1.92 9.47
N GLN A 3 -9.06 2.62 8.88
CA GLN A 3 -9.17 4.03 8.53
C GLN A 3 -8.36 4.34 7.26
N ALA A 4 -9.02 4.93 6.25
CA ALA A 4 -8.34 5.54 5.10
C ALA A 4 -8.05 7.04 5.31
N LEU A 5 -8.95 7.75 6.00
CA LEU A 5 -8.87 9.20 6.24
C LEU A 5 -9.17 9.52 7.71
N ASP A 6 -8.61 10.60 8.24
CA ASP A 6 -8.70 10.99 9.65
C ASP A 6 -10.12 11.16 10.22
N TRP A 7 -11.11 11.38 9.36
CA TRP A 7 -12.51 11.53 9.72
C TRP A 7 -13.37 10.32 9.34
N THR A 8 -12.76 9.17 9.04
CA THR A 8 -13.47 7.96 8.62
C THR A 8 -13.29 6.81 9.59
N LEU A 9 -14.34 5.98 9.71
CA LEU A 9 -14.29 4.73 10.43
C LEU A 9 -14.82 3.62 9.51
N GLU A 10 -13.94 2.69 9.13
CA GLU A 10 -14.31 1.59 8.26
C GLU A 10 -14.61 0.33 9.09
N VAL A 11 -15.87 -0.10 9.06
CA VAL A 11 -16.34 -1.33 9.69
C VAL A 11 -16.52 -2.40 8.62
N LEU A 12 -15.68 -3.42 8.67
CA LEU A 12 -15.62 -4.50 7.69
C LEU A 12 -15.89 -5.85 8.38
N PRO A 13 -16.33 -6.88 7.65
CA PRO A 13 -16.40 -8.24 8.17
C PRO A 13 -15.05 -8.67 8.76
N ALA A 14 -15.10 -9.53 9.78
CA ALA A 14 -13.88 -10.06 10.39
C ALA A 14 -12.95 -10.66 9.33
N ARG A 15 -11.64 -10.44 9.48
CA ARG A 15 -10.59 -10.93 8.57
C ARG A 15 -10.62 -10.33 7.15
N THR A 16 -11.28 -9.19 6.95
CA THR A 16 -11.25 -8.44 5.68
C THR A 16 -10.26 -7.28 5.78
N SER A 17 -9.29 -7.22 4.88
CA SER A 17 -8.38 -6.07 4.72
C SER A 17 -7.85 -6.00 3.28
N LYS A 18 -7.21 -4.88 2.93
CA LYS A 18 -6.49 -4.73 1.64
C LYS A 18 -5.40 -5.81 1.49
N ALA A 19 -4.72 -6.15 2.59
CA ALA A 19 -3.70 -7.20 2.62
C ALA A 19 -4.29 -8.58 2.30
N GLU A 20 -5.45 -8.92 2.87
CA GLU A 20 -6.15 -10.17 2.57
C GLU A 20 -6.61 -10.21 1.10
N GLY A 21 -7.13 -9.10 0.57
CA GLY A 21 -7.48 -8.99 -0.85
C GLY A 21 -6.27 -9.23 -1.77
N LEU A 22 -5.14 -8.59 -1.46
CA LEU A 22 -3.89 -8.77 -2.21
C LEU A 22 -3.40 -10.22 -2.12
N ARG A 23 -3.38 -10.83 -0.93
CA ARG A 23 -2.97 -12.22 -0.72
C ARG A 23 -3.73 -13.17 -1.64
N ARG A 24 -5.07 -13.07 -1.66
CA ARG A 24 -5.93 -13.91 -2.50
C ARG A 24 -5.66 -13.71 -3.99
N LEU A 25 -5.42 -12.48 -4.42
CA LEU A 25 -5.08 -12.18 -5.81
C LEU A 25 -3.72 -12.79 -6.21
N LEU A 26 -2.70 -12.64 -5.36
CA LEU A 26 -1.36 -13.16 -5.64
C LEU A 26 -1.34 -14.69 -5.67
N GLU A 27 -2.12 -15.35 -4.81
CA GLU A 27 -2.31 -16.80 -4.85
C GLU A 27 -2.96 -17.25 -6.16
N HIS A 28 -4.00 -16.56 -6.61
CA HIS A 28 -4.66 -16.86 -7.88
C HIS A 28 -3.73 -16.68 -9.09
N LEU A 29 -2.89 -15.64 -9.08
CA LEU A 29 -1.93 -15.35 -10.14
C LEU A 29 -0.61 -16.12 -10.02
N GLN A 30 -0.42 -16.88 -8.93
CA GLN A 30 0.83 -17.57 -8.61
C GLN A 30 2.05 -16.64 -8.57
N ILE A 31 1.87 -15.41 -8.07
CA ILE A 31 2.92 -14.39 -7.97
C ILE A 31 3.47 -14.37 -6.55
N ASN A 32 4.80 -14.42 -6.43
CA ASN A 32 5.46 -14.23 -5.14
C ASN A 32 5.30 -12.76 -4.68
N PRO A 33 4.78 -12.48 -3.47
CA PRO A 33 4.66 -11.12 -2.93
C PRO A 33 5.96 -10.31 -2.94
N ARG A 34 7.13 -10.96 -2.85
CA ARG A 34 8.46 -10.30 -2.96
C ARG A 34 8.73 -9.69 -4.34
N ARG A 35 7.95 -10.03 -5.36
CA ARG A 35 8.01 -9.43 -6.71
C ARG A 35 6.94 -8.34 -6.94
N VAL A 36 6.27 -7.92 -5.88
CA VAL A 36 5.18 -6.94 -5.94
C VAL A 36 5.67 -5.62 -5.38
N MET A 37 5.35 -4.53 -6.08
CA MET A 37 5.38 -3.18 -5.56
C MET A 37 3.95 -2.77 -5.17
N ALA A 38 3.77 -2.24 -3.96
CA ALA A 38 2.51 -1.63 -3.54
C ALA A 38 2.73 -0.16 -3.23
N VAL A 39 1.79 0.69 -3.65
CA VAL A 39 1.80 2.13 -3.40
C VAL A 39 0.54 2.49 -2.62
N GLY A 40 0.68 3.28 -1.56
CA GLY A 40 -0.43 3.63 -0.68
C GLY A 40 -0.15 4.87 0.16
N ASP A 41 -1.14 5.29 0.92
CA ASP A 41 -1.13 6.56 1.65
C ASP A 41 -1.84 6.54 3.01
N GLY A 42 -2.70 5.55 3.27
CA GLY A 42 -3.51 5.46 4.48
C GLY A 42 -3.05 4.40 5.49
N GLU A 43 -3.64 4.44 6.69
CA GLU A 43 -3.38 3.43 7.73
C GLU A 43 -3.84 2.02 7.31
N ASN A 44 -4.97 1.94 6.59
CA ASN A 44 -5.50 0.68 6.07
C ASN A 44 -4.59 -0.02 5.02
N ASP A 45 -3.51 0.64 4.57
CA ASP A 45 -2.50 0.06 3.69
C ASP A 45 -1.36 -0.63 4.43
N ILE A 46 -1.16 -0.39 5.74
CA ILE A 46 0.02 -0.84 6.49
C ILE A 46 0.22 -2.36 6.42
N GLU A 47 -0.85 -3.15 6.59
CA GLU A 47 -0.77 -4.61 6.51
C GLU A 47 -0.32 -5.07 5.12
N MET A 48 -0.79 -4.41 4.06
CA MET A 48 -0.42 -4.71 2.67
C MET A 48 1.05 -4.34 2.41
N MET A 49 1.51 -3.21 2.93
CA MET A 49 2.92 -2.77 2.79
C MET A 49 3.90 -3.76 3.40
N ARG A 50 3.57 -4.36 4.55
CA ARG A 50 4.43 -5.37 5.20
C ARG A 50 4.54 -6.68 4.39
N MET A 51 3.61 -6.94 3.47
CA MET A 51 3.54 -8.19 2.71
C MET A 51 4.41 -8.17 1.44
N VAL A 52 4.54 -7.01 0.80
CA VAL A 52 5.14 -6.90 -0.54
C VAL A 52 6.66 -6.76 -0.52
N GLY A 53 7.29 -6.94 -1.68
CA GLY A 53 8.73 -6.78 -1.86
C GLY A 53 9.17 -5.32 -1.85
N LEU A 54 8.35 -4.43 -2.44
CA LEU A 54 8.64 -3.01 -2.52
C LEU A 54 7.43 -2.18 -2.04
N PRO A 55 7.35 -1.89 -0.73
CA PRO A 55 6.33 -0.99 -0.21
C PRO A 55 6.73 0.47 -0.40
N VAL A 56 5.84 1.26 -1.01
CA VAL A 56 6.04 2.67 -1.34
C VAL A 56 4.92 3.52 -0.73
N ALA A 57 5.28 4.56 0.04
CA ALA A 57 4.31 5.56 0.49
C ALA A 57 4.29 6.75 -0.46
N MET A 58 3.10 7.32 -0.70
CA MET A 58 2.96 8.63 -1.34
C MET A 58 3.56 9.74 -0.47
N GLY A 59 4.00 10.84 -1.07
CA GLY A 59 4.54 11.98 -0.33
C GLY A 59 3.55 12.59 0.67
N ASN A 60 2.27 12.58 0.32
CA ASN A 60 1.15 13.02 1.17
C ASN A 60 0.58 11.91 2.09
N ALA A 61 1.25 10.76 2.21
CA ALA A 61 0.80 9.67 3.07
C ALA A 61 0.81 10.03 4.56
N MET A 62 -0.06 9.37 5.32
CA MET A 62 -0.12 9.47 6.77
C MET A 62 1.21 9.01 7.40
N GLU A 63 1.63 9.68 8.48
CA GLU A 63 2.88 9.38 9.18
C GLU A 63 2.99 7.93 9.67
N PRO A 64 1.91 7.27 10.16
CA PRO A 64 1.95 5.85 10.47
C PRO A 64 2.33 4.95 9.30
N LEU A 65 1.88 5.23 8.08
CA LEU A 65 2.24 4.43 6.91
C LEU A 65 3.71 4.59 6.53
N LYS A 66 4.22 5.84 6.56
CA LYS A 66 5.61 6.16 6.16
C LYS A 66 6.66 5.38 6.95
N ARG A 67 6.34 4.96 8.19
CA ARG A 67 7.22 4.11 9.03
C ARG A 67 7.29 2.65 8.61
N HIS A 68 6.46 2.21 7.66
CA HIS A 68 6.31 0.81 7.25
C HIS A 68 6.67 0.58 5.77
N VAL A 69 7.26 1.57 5.10
CA VAL A 69 7.61 1.51 3.68
C VAL A 69 9.12 1.64 3.48
N ALA A 70 9.62 1.14 2.35
CA ALA A 70 11.04 1.22 1.99
C ALA A 70 11.36 2.53 1.24
N TYR A 71 10.35 3.13 0.61
CA TYR A 71 10.50 4.32 -0.21
C TYR A 71 9.30 5.25 -0.05
N VAL A 72 9.55 6.56 -0.11
CA VAL A 72 8.51 7.59 -0.16
C VAL A 72 8.64 8.31 -1.49
N THR A 73 7.63 8.21 -2.32
CA THR A 73 7.57 8.91 -3.62
C THR A 73 7.02 10.33 -3.47
N ALA A 74 6.86 11.05 -4.59
CA ALA A 74 6.22 12.36 -4.61
C ALA A 74 4.75 12.30 -4.16
N SER A 75 4.11 13.45 -3.93
CA SER A 75 2.68 13.46 -3.58
C SER A 75 1.80 13.02 -4.75
N ASN A 76 0.52 12.77 -4.47
CA ASN A 76 -0.47 12.48 -5.51
C ASN A 76 -0.68 13.65 -6.48
N ALA A 77 -0.46 14.90 -6.02
CA ALA A 77 -0.52 16.09 -6.86
C ALA A 77 0.71 16.25 -7.78
N GLU A 78 1.75 15.43 -7.57
CA GLU A 78 3.04 15.49 -8.28
C GLU A 78 3.34 14.16 -8.99
N ASP A 79 2.30 13.43 -9.40
CA ASP A 79 2.41 12.17 -10.13
C ASP A 79 3.24 11.08 -9.40
N GLY A 80 3.18 11.03 -8.06
CA GLY A 80 4.01 10.14 -7.26
C GLY A 80 3.93 8.65 -7.64
N VAL A 81 2.77 8.16 -8.05
CA VAL A 81 2.62 6.78 -8.54
C VAL A 81 3.40 6.58 -9.84
N ALA A 82 3.29 7.50 -10.79
CA ALA A 82 3.99 7.41 -12.07
C ALA A 82 5.51 7.47 -11.88
N LYS A 83 5.98 8.31 -10.95
CA LYS A 83 7.40 8.37 -10.57
C LYS A 83 7.89 7.03 -10.01
N ALA A 84 7.17 6.44 -9.06
CA ALA A 84 7.53 5.15 -8.47
C ALA A 84 7.60 4.02 -9.51
N ILE A 85 6.65 3.98 -10.46
CA ILE A 85 6.66 3.02 -11.56
C ILE A 85 7.91 3.19 -12.44
N ARG A 86 8.23 4.43 -12.85
CA ARG A 86 9.39 4.70 -13.70
C ARG A 86 10.72 4.35 -13.04
N GLU A 87 10.82 4.50 -11.72
CA GLU A 87 12.07 4.27 -10.98
C GLU A 87 12.28 2.80 -10.60
N HIS A 88 11.21 2.01 -10.49
CA HIS A 88 11.29 0.68 -9.86
C HIS A 88 10.63 -0.47 -10.63
N ALA A 89 9.82 -0.21 -11.66
CA ALA A 89 9.03 -1.24 -12.34
C ALA A 89 9.11 -1.23 -13.87
N LEU A 90 9.77 -0.23 -14.47
CA LEU A 90 10.11 -0.16 -15.89
C LEU A 90 11.61 -0.43 -16.09
#